data_AF-A0A2V6L7F1-F1
#
_entry.id   AF-A0A2V6L7F1-F1
#
_cell.length_a   1.000
_cell.length_b   1.000
_cell.length_c   1.000
_cell.angle_alpha   90.00
_cell.angle_beta   90.00
_cell.angle_gamma   90.00
#
_symmetry.space_group_name_H-M   'P 1'
#
loop_
_entity.id
_entity.type
_entity.pdbx_description
1 polymer ?
#
loop_
_entity_poly.entity_id
_entity_poly.type
_entity_poly.pdbx_seq_one_letter_code
_entity_poly.pdbx_strand_id
1 'polypeptide(L)'
;MIPIPIHYSTDPIPSSGIDCATLASAQQTRAGRSTLTSADRHKMSTTKKFLLPVAFICGFTSPVLAQSLPTPTPTPTASPLTVVYELYGAAPNGVPLGWKAIAPDPVIYPGPRPALLVVHEGGFRNNDPGNMDVAQDLAIAGYLALAIEFRLAPPHEPMNSPRHCCPGQNDVGDDGYYPESKDDMAMAVRAARADPRCNGKVGRIGGSSGGSLVSYAACTGTAGDDMLDAAVALSPATDYHDPDSLADRQRPNFAIAVTNYVDSTDASDGGPLDMASPYRFVTTSMCPYFIVGADMDTMPLEQYPDMIAALDAAGVTNYQALLLANTHGHGFQYWSQVKDDVLSFFETTFAAQPTPTPTASPRPTPTPSPTATPTATPTPIPVPPSITIQPDNTTVNVGEIARFKVTATGTAPLHYQWRKNGVDISGGARNATYFTPPTVASDNGSLFSVVVSNDGGSVISRNARLTVR
;
A
#
# COMPACT_ATOMS: atom_id res chain seq x y z
N MET A 1 6.13 55.02 -16.35
CA MET A 1 5.07 53.98 -16.37
C MET A 1 4.44 53.96 -14.99
N ILE A 2 3.13 54.13 -14.92
CA ILE A 2 2.33 54.27 -13.69
C ILE A 2 1.90 52.86 -13.26
N PRO A 3 2.05 52.44 -12.00
CA PRO A 3 1.53 51.16 -11.54
C PRO A 3 0.05 51.28 -11.13
N ILE A 4 -0.76 50.33 -11.59
CA ILE A 4 -2.18 50.16 -11.25
C ILE A 4 -2.26 49.36 -9.93
N PRO A 5 -2.98 49.81 -8.88
CA PRO A 5 -3.19 49.01 -7.68
C PRO A 5 -4.39 48.07 -7.85
N ILE A 6 -4.20 46.80 -7.50
CA ILE A 6 -5.25 45.78 -7.42
C ILE A 6 -5.80 45.83 -5.98
N HIS A 7 -7.08 46.17 -5.82
CA HIS A 7 -7.76 46.19 -4.52
C HIS A 7 -8.15 44.77 -4.10
N TYR A 8 -7.71 44.33 -2.93
CA TYR A 8 -8.32 43.21 -2.20
C TYR A 8 -9.51 43.75 -1.38
N SER A 9 -10.70 43.22 -1.63
CA SER A 9 -11.89 43.43 -0.81
C SER A 9 -11.92 42.38 0.31
N THR A 10 -11.93 42.86 1.55
CA THR A 10 -12.20 42.08 2.76
C THR A 10 -13.62 42.38 3.20
N ASP A 11 -14.58 41.56 2.79
CA ASP A 11 -15.92 41.55 3.39
C ASP A 11 -16.33 40.11 3.75
N PRO A 12 -16.93 39.89 4.93
CA PRO A 12 -17.27 38.55 5.44
C PRO A 12 -18.56 38.02 4.83
N ILE A 13 -18.56 36.72 4.48
CA ILE A 13 -19.74 35.99 4.01
C ILE A 13 -20.70 35.73 5.18
N PRO A 14 -22.01 36.03 5.06
CA PRO A 14 -22.96 35.92 6.17
C PRO A 14 -23.42 34.48 6.39
N SER A 15 -23.51 34.11 7.68
CA SER A 15 -24.13 32.89 8.18
C SER A 15 -25.65 32.93 8.03
N SER A 16 -26.23 32.00 7.28
CA SER A 16 -27.68 31.74 7.30
C SER A 16 -27.94 30.36 7.88
N GLY A 17 -28.37 30.31 9.13
CA GLY A 17 -29.05 29.14 9.70
C GLY A 17 -30.45 29.04 9.12
N ILE A 18 -30.86 27.83 8.71
CA ILE A 18 -32.27 27.48 8.49
C ILE A 18 -32.53 26.10 9.10
N ASP A 19 -33.69 26.07 9.72
CA ASP A 19 -34.29 25.16 10.69
C ASP A 19 -34.76 23.83 10.11
N CYS A 20 -34.85 22.83 10.98
CA CYS A 20 -35.38 21.49 10.74
C CYS A 20 -36.92 21.51 10.76
N ALA A 21 -37.58 21.52 9.59
CA ALA A 21 -38.91 20.91 9.41
C ALA A 21 -39.39 20.96 7.95
N THR A 22 -40.09 19.89 7.57
CA THR A 22 -41.04 19.77 6.43
C THR A 22 -40.49 19.79 5.01
N LEU A 23 -40.60 18.64 4.31
CA LEU A 23 -41.55 18.46 3.21
C LEU A 23 -41.56 16.99 2.75
N ALA A 24 -42.45 16.19 3.34
CA ALA A 24 -42.91 14.94 2.77
C ALA A 24 -44.26 15.21 2.10
N SER A 25 -44.31 15.17 0.76
CA SER A 25 -45.57 15.13 0.00
C SER A 25 -45.30 14.96 -1.50
N ALA A 26 -46.04 14.02 -2.10
CA ALA A 26 -46.10 13.65 -3.52
C ALA A 26 -44.95 12.75 -4.01
N GLN A 27 -45.16 11.52 -4.48
CA GLN A 27 -46.25 11.06 -5.34
C GLN A 27 -46.72 9.65 -5.00
N GLN A 28 -48.03 9.44 -5.10
CA GLN A 28 -48.71 8.15 -5.10
C GLN A 28 -49.43 7.97 -6.45
N THR A 29 -49.65 6.69 -6.81
CA THR A 29 -50.50 6.12 -7.89
C THR A 29 -49.79 5.87 -9.23
N ARG A 30 -49.83 4.68 -9.86
CA ARG A 30 -50.94 3.70 -10.06
C ARG A 30 -50.32 2.35 -10.54
N ALA A 31 -50.43 1.21 -9.85
CA ALA A 31 -51.51 0.23 -9.66
C ALA A 31 -51.75 -0.82 -10.79
N GLY A 32 -51.71 -2.11 -10.40
CA GLY A 32 -52.25 -3.31 -11.10
C GLY A 32 -51.39 -4.56 -10.85
N ARG A 33 -51.61 -5.56 -9.97
CA ARG A 33 -52.74 -6.32 -9.38
C ARG A 33 -52.65 -7.81 -9.80
N SER A 34 -52.37 -8.72 -8.87
CA SER A 34 -52.96 -10.08 -8.76
C SER A 34 -52.63 -10.69 -7.38
N THR A 35 -53.55 -10.60 -6.41
CA THR A 35 -54.38 -11.70 -5.86
C THR A 35 -53.61 -12.82 -5.14
N LEU A 36 -53.82 -12.94 -3.82
CA LEU A 36 -54.27 -14.16 -3.14
C LEU A 36 -54.69 -13.84 -1.70
N THR A 37 -55.55 -14.69 -1.14
CA THR A 37 -56.63 -14.42 -0.20
C THR A 37 -56.29 -14.66 1.28
N SER A 38 -57.06 -13.99 2.16
CA SER A 38 -57.06 -14.10 3.62
C SER A 38 -57.60 -15.45 4.14
N ALA A 39 -56.91 -16.05 5.11
CA ALA A 39 -57.51 -16.94 6.11
C ALA A 39 -56.73 -16.87 7.45
N ASP A 40 -57.45 -16.43 8.48
CA ASP A 40 -57.38 -16.77 9.90
C ASP A 40 -56.08 -16.58 10.72
N ARG A 41 -56.04 -15.45 11.43
CA ARG A 41 -55.35 -15.29 12.72
C ARG A 41 -56.38 -15.37 13.84
N HIS A 42 -56.25 -16.30 14.80
CA HIS A 42 -56.60 -16.07 16.21
C HIS A 42 -56.04 -17.15 17.17
N LYS A 43 -55.57 -16.65 18.33
CA LYS A 43 -55.40 -17.28 19.67
C LYS A 43 -54.07 -18.01 20.01
N MET A 44 -53.17 -17.24 20.64
CA MET A 44 -52.32 -17.69 21.75
C MET A 44 -53.13 -17.81 23.05
N SER A 45 -52.75 -18.74 23.93
CA SER A 45 -53.40 -18.99 25.22
C SER A 45 -52.35 -19.37 26.30
N THR A 46 -52.35 -18.58 27.40
CA THR A 46 -52.23 -18.94 28.85
C THR A 46 -50.99 -19.71 29.35
N THR A 47 -50.41 -19.59 30.56
CA THR A 47 -50.58 -18.90 31.87
C THR A 47 -49.45 -19.51 32.76
N LYS A 48 -48.74 -18.90 33.74
CA LYS A 48 -49.13 -18.51 35.11
C LYS A 48 -47.83 -18.12 35.89
N LYS A 49 -47.92 -17.11 36.75
CA LYS A 49 -46.91 -16.71 37.75
C LYS A 49 -47.02 -17.60 39.01
N PHE A 50 -45.89 -17.88 39.66
CA PHE A 50 -45.83 -18.39 41.04
C PHE A 50 -45.01 -17.42 41.91
N LEU A 51 -45.46 -17.25 43.16
CA LEU A 51 -44.96 -16.35 44.19
C LEU A 51 -44.73 -17.15 45.49
N LEU A 52 -43.98 -16.54 46.42
CA LEU A 52 -43.70 -16.86 47.85
C LEU A 52 -42.39 -17.62 48.17
N PRO A 53 -41.79 -17.44 49.38
CA PRO A 53 -41.80 -16.27 50.29
C PRO A 53 -40.41 -15.89 50.88
N VAL A 54 -40.33 -14.68 51.47
CA VAL A 54 -39.20 -14.19 52.27
C VAL A 54 -39.43 -14.55 53.74
N ALA A 55 -38.44 -15.17 54.39
CA ALA A 55 -38.44 -15.44 55.83
C ALA A 55 -37.47 -14.49 56.56
N PHE A 56 -37.98 -13.84 57.60
CA PHE A 56 -37.24 -13.00 58.54
C PHE A 56 -36.57 -13.89 59.61
N ILE A 57 -35.26 -13.76 59.80
CA ILE A 57 -34.55 -14.29 60.98
C ILE A 57 -33.65 -13.18 61.53
N CYS A 58 -33.94 -12.74 62.76
CA CYS A 58 -33.06 -11.91 63.57
C CYS A 58 -32.16 -12.81 64.43
N GLY A 59 -30.88 -12.45 64.56
CA GLY A 59 -30.08 -12.85 65.72
C GLY A 59 -28.58 -13.04 65.49
N PHE A 60 -27.80 -12.31 66.28
CA PHE A 60 -26.37 -12.45 66.61
C PHE A 60 -25.34 -11.69 65.76
N THR A 61 -24.91 -10.57 66.35
CA THR A 61 -23.72 -9.80 66.01
C THR A 61 -22.46 -10.49 66.56
N SER A 62 -21.47 -10.67 65.71
CA SER A 62 -20.06 -10.84 66.11
C SER A 62 -19.22 -9.98 65.16
N PRO A 63 -18.28 -9.18 65.67
CA PRO A 63 -17.46 -8.34 64.78
C PRO A 63 -16.42 -9.23 64.11
N VAL A 64 -16.65 -9.59 62.85
CA VAL A 64 -15.58 -10.04 61.96
C VAL A 64 -14.79 -8.78 61.59
N LEU A 65 -13.49 -8.76 61.90
CA LEU A 65 -12.58 -7.73 61.40
C LEU A 65 -12.67 -7.72 59.87
N ALA A 66 -13.21 -6.64 59.31
CA ALA A 66 -13.11 -6.36 57.89
C ALA A 66 -11.63 -6.14 57.55
N GLN A 67 -10.98 -7.16 57.00
CA GLN A 67 -9.72 -6.95 56.29
C GLN A 67 -10.05 -6.06 55.10
N SER A 68 -9.37 -4.91 55.00
CA SER A 68 -9.49 -4.02 53.85
C SER A 68 -9.11 -4.80 52.60
N LEU A 69 -10.07 -4.98 51.69
CA LEU A 69 -9.78 -5.42 50.33
C LEU A 69 -8.67 -4.51 49.77
N PRO A 70 -7.63 -5.05 49.13
CA PRO A 70 -6.64 -4.23 48.47
C PRO A 70 -7.38 -3.30 47.51
N THR A 71 -7.11 -2.01 47.64
CA THR A 71 -7.64 -1.00 46.72
C THR A 71 -7.30 -1.46 45.31
N PRO A 72 -8.26 -1.51 44.36
CA PRO A 72 -7.91 -1.84 42.99
C PRO A 72 -6.83 -0.85 42.55
N THR A 73 -5.66 -1.37 42.20
CA THR A 73 -4.60 -0.55 41.62
C THR A 73 -5.25 0.19 40.47
N PRO A 74 -5.14 1.53 40.39
CA PRO A 74 -5.75 2.27 39.29
C PRO A 74 -5.19 1.67 38.00
N THR A 75 -6.09 1.14 37.17
CA THR A 75 -5.72 0.73 35.81
C THR A 75 -5.00 1.93 35.18
N PRO A 76 -3.77 1.76 34.65
CA PRO A 76 -3.08 2.87 34.01
C PRO A 76 -4.03 3.48 32.98
N THR A 77 -4.34 4.75 33.16
CA THR A 77 -5.18 5.49 32.21
C THR A 77 -4.34 5.65 30.95
N ALA A 78 -4.86 5.15 29.82
CA ALA A 78 -4.17 5.25 28.55
C ALA A 78 -3.82 6.73 28.27
N SER A 79 -2.57 6.97 27.90
CA SER A 79 -2.09 8.27 27.46
C SER A 79 -2.83 8.69 26.19
N PRO A 80 -3.11 9.99 25.99
CA PRO A 80 -3.67 10.44 24.72
C PRO A 80 -2.72 10.11 23.57
N LEU A 81 -3.25 9.55 22.48
CA LEU A 81 -2.47 9.25 21.29
C LEU A 81 -1.89 10.55 20.72
N THR A 82 -0.60 10.53 20.44
CA THR A 82 0.10 11.66 19.83
C THR A 82 0.42 11.32 18.38
N VAL A 83 0.06 12.21 17.47
CA VAL A 83 0.40 12.11 16.04
C VAL A 83 1.63 12.97 15.79
N VAL A 84 2.69 12.36 15.28
CA VAL A 84 3.94 13.06 14.94
C VAL A 84 4.21 12.91 13.46
N TYR A 85 4.49 14.02 12.77
CA TYR A 85 4.97 13.97 11.39
C TYR A 85 6.49 13.80 11.37
N GLU A 86 6.97 12.85 10.59
CA GLU A 86 8.38 12.50 10.50
C GLU A 86 8.73 12.20 9.03
N LEU A 87 9.94 12.57 8.62
CA LEU A 87 10.46 12.19 7.31
C LEU A 87 11.09 10.80 7.40
N TYR A 88 10.73 9.92 6.46
CA TYR A 88 11.32 8.58 6.37
C TYR A 88 12.36 8.47 5.25
N GLY A 89 12.37 9.42 4.32
CA GLY A 89 13.37 9.46 3.27
C GLY A 89 13.13 10.57 2.24
N ALA A 90 13.84 10.46 1.13
CA ALA A 90 13.63 11.30 -0.05
C ALA A 90 13.67 10.41 -1.30
N ALA A 91 12.73 10.62 -2.21
CA ALA A 91 12.70 9.93 -3.49
C ALA A 91 13.93 10.31 -4.35
N PRO A 92 14.25 9.55 -5.42
CA PRO A 92 15.43 9.81 -6.26
C PRO A 92 15.49 11.22 -6.88
N ASN A 93 14.33 11.83 -7.11
CA ASN A 93 14.17 13.21 -7.58
C ASN A 93 14.32 14.28 -6.48
N GLY A 94 14.62 13.87 -5.24
CA GLY A 94 14.79 14.76 -4.08
C GLY A 94 13.51 15.09 -3.33
N VAL A 95 12.37 14.53 -3.74
CA VAL A 95 11.08 14.78 -3.09
C VAL A 95 11.08 14.18 -1.69
N PRO A 96 10.83 14.99 -0.64
CA PRO A 96 10.77 14.48 0.72
C PRO A 96 9.55 13.58 0.89
N LEU A 97 9.75 12.50 1.63
CA LEU A 97 8.72 11.51 1.91
C LEU A 97 8.63 11.28 3.41
N GLY A 98 7.42 11.44 3.95
CA GLY A 98 7.17 11.33 5.38
C GLY A 98 5.95 10.48 5.72
N TRP A 99 5.72 10.36 7.02
CA TRP A 99 4.58 9.67 7.58
C TRP A 99 4.05 10.40 8.81
N LYS A 100 2.80 10.13 9.15
CA LYS A 100 2.25 10.39 10.48
C LYS A 100 2.43 9.15 11.33
N ALA A 101 3.31 9.25 12.32
CA ALA A 101 3.57 8.20 13.29
C ALA A 101 2.64 8.34 14.51
N ILE A 102 2.04 7.22 14.92
CA ILE A 102 1.37 7.05 16.20
C ILE A 102 2.03 5.88 16.91
N ALA A 103 2.76 6.20 17.98
CA ALA A 103 3.33 5.19 18.84
C ALA A 103 2.25 4.64 19.79
N PRO A 104 2.28 3.33 20.09
CA PRO A 104 1.40 2.75 21.10
C PRO A 104 1.79 3.27 22.49
N ASP A 105 0.84 3.23 23.44
CA ASP A 105 1.09 3.73 24.79
C ASP A 105 2.26 2.97 25.44
N PRO A 106 3.38 3.63 25.79
CA PRO A 106 4.56 2.97 26.32
C PRO A 106 4.35 2.39 27.73
N VAL A 107 3.31 2.83 28.46
CA VAL A 107 2.93 2.26 29.76
C VAL A 107 2.27 0.90 29.57
N ILE A 108 1.47 0.74 28.53
CA ILE A 108 0.76 -0.51 28.21
C ILE A 108 1.66 -1.46 27.42
N TYR A 109 2.42 -0.93 26.46
CA TYR A 109 3.28 -1.66 25.55
C TYR A 109 4.73 -1.19 25.67
N PRO A 110 5.47 -1.64 26.70
CA PRO A 110 6.85 -1.22 26.88
C PRO A 110 7.76 -1.78 25.78
N GLY A 111 8.61 -0.92 25.23
CA GLY A 111 9.66 -1.28 24.27
C GLY A 111 9.20 -1.35 22.81
N PRO A 112 10.10 -1.78 21.90
CA PRO A 112 9.83 -1.78 20.46
C PRO A 112 8.72 -2.77 20.06
N ARG A 113 7.90 -2.39 19.08
CA ARG A 113 6.70 -3.12 18.63
C ARG A 113 6.75 -3.39 17.12
N PRO A 114 5.97 -4.33 16.56
CA PRO A 114 5.84 -4.43 15.11
C PRO A 114 5.31 -3.10 14.56
N ALA A 115 5.82 -2.68 13.41
CA ALA A 115 5.33 -1.49 12.72
C ALA A 115 4.33 -1.87 11.63
N LEU A 116 3.26 -1.09 11.51
CA LEU A 116 2.25 -1.24 10.47
C LEU A 116 2.17 0.04 9.66
N LEU A 117 2.51 -0.07 8.37
CA LEU A 117 2.36 1.04 7.44
C LEU A 117 0.92 1.07 6.94
N VAL A 118 0.27 2.23 7.08
CA VAL A 118 -1.09 2.48 6.58
C VAL A 118 -0.98 3.23 5.26
N VAL A 119 -1.39 2.57 4.19
CA VAL A 119 -1.33 3.10 2.81
C VAL A 119 -2.70 3.63 2.43
N HIS A 120 -2.78 4.92 2.12
CA HIS A 120 -4.04 5.60 1.88
C HIS A 120 -4.70 5.23 0.55
N GLU A 121 -6.00 5.52 0.46
CA GLU A 121 -6.81 5.38 -0.75
C GLU A 121 -6.67 6.62 -1.64
N GLY A 122 -7.31 6.61 -2.81
CA GLY A 122 -7.41 7.80 -3.67
C GLY A 122 -7.12 7.59 -5.15
N GLY A 123 -7.15 6.34 -5.63
CA GLY A 123 -6.92 6.04 -7.05
C GLY A 123 -5.52 6.44 -7.52
N PHE A 124 -4.52 6.29 -6.65
CA PHE A 124 -3.11 6.64 -6.86
C PHE A 124 -2.78 8.14 -7.01
N ARG A 125 -3.80 9.01 -7.12
CA ARG A 125 -3.62 10.44 -7.39
C ARG A 125 -4.14 11.36 -6.28
N ASN A 126 -4.86 10.81 -5.32
CA ASN A 126 -5.37 11.55 -4.17
C ASN A 126 -4.86 10.89 -2.90
N ASN A 127 -4.85 11.67 -1.83
CA ASN A 127 -4.64 11.16 -0.48
C ASN A 127 -5.84 11.53 0.37
N ASP A 128 -6.74 10.57 0.55
CA ASP A 128 -7.84 10.74 1.49
C ASP A 128 -7.30 10.49 2.92
N PRO A 129 -7.33 11.51 3.81
CA PRO A 129 -6.91 11.37 5.21
C PRO A 129 -7.83 10.47 6.05
N GLY A 130 -8.89 9.89 5.48
CA GLY A 130 -9.90 9.05 6.15
C GLY A 130 -9.40 7.88 7.01
N ASN A 131 -8.09 7.64 7.05
CA ASN A 131 -7.47 6.46 7.68
C ASN A 131 -6.65 6.75 8.92
N MET A 132 -6.69 7.98 9.47
CA MET A 132 -6.10 8.18 10.80
C MET A 132 -6.81 7.35 11.87
N ASP A 133 -8.10 7.05 11.69
CA ASP A 133 -8.85 6.15 12.59
C ASP A 133 -8.27 4.74 12.57
N VAL A 134 -7.87 4.23 11.39
CA VAL A 134 -7.17 2.94 11.25
C VAL A 134 -5.83 2.99 11.97
N ALA A 135 -5.00 4.02 11.72
CA ALA A 135 -3.71 4.16 12.38
C ALA A 135 -3.83 4.26 13.91
N GLN A 136 -4.86 4.97 14.41
CA GLN A 136 -5.16 5.06 15.84
C GLN A 136 -5.56 3.70 16.41
N ASP A 137 -6.44 2.97 15.73
CA ASP A 137 -6.86 1.62 16.15
C ASP A 137 -5.68 0.65 16.21
N LEU A 138 -4.77 0.70 15.24
CA LEU A 138 -3.55 -0.10 15.25
C LEU A 138 -2.63 0.29 16.42
N ALA A 139 -2.49 1.58 16.72
CA ALA A 139 -1.71 2.04 17.88
C ALA A 139 -2.34 1.60 19.22
N ILE A 140 -3.66 1.64 19.34
CA ILE A 140 -4.41 1.12 20.50
C ILE A 140 -4.16 -0.39 20.65
N ALA A 141 -4.08 -1.12 19.54
CA ALA A 141 -3.74 -2.55 19.51
C ALA A 141 -2.24 -2.84 19.76
N GLY A 142 -1.41 -1.82 19.99
CA GLY A 142 -0.02 -1.99 20.40
C GLY A 142 0.99 -2.05 19.27
N TYR A 143 0.64 -1.58 18.07
CA TYR A 143 1.54 -1.45 16.92
C TYR A 143 2.11 -0.04 16.79
N LEU A 144 3.32 0.09 16.23
CA LEU A 144 3.79 1.37 15.72
C LEU A 144 3.06 1.65 14.40
N ALA A 145 2.06 2.52 14.41
CA ALA A 145 1.28 2.83 13.23
C ALA A 145 1.89 4.01 12.48
N LEU A 146 2.20 3.81 11.20
CA LEU A 146 2.85 4.80 10.34
C LEU A 146 1.98 5.04 9.10
N ALA A 147 1.20 6.12 9.07
CA ALA A 147 0.43 6.50 7.90
C ALA A 147 1.34 7.21 6.90
N ILE A 148 1.65 6.55 5.78
CA ILE A 148 2.76 6.93 4.90
C ILE A 148 2.33 7.79 3.72
N GLU A 149 3.22 8.67 3.28
CA GLU A 149 3.18 9.32 1.97
C GLU A 149 3.86 8.46 0.91
N PHE A 150 3.49 8.71 -0.35
CA PHE A 150 4.21 8.28 -1.54
C PHE A 150 3.91 9.24 -2.67
N ARG A 151 4.76 9.25 -3.70
CA ARG A 151 4.50 10.04 -4.91
C ARG A 151 3.21 9.61 -5.59
N LEU A 152 2.35 10.58 -5.85
CA LEU A 152 1.04 10.37 -6.46
C LEU A 152 1.10 10.50 -7.99
N ALA A 153 0.31 9.71 -8.69
CA ALA A 153 0.20 9.82 -10.14
C ALA A 153 -0.47 11.15 -10.53
N PRO A 154 0.13 11.96 -11.42
CA PRO A 154 -0.45 13.22 -11.85
C PRO A 154 -1.62 13.01 -12.82
N PRO A 155 -2.51 14.00 -12.99
CA PRO A 155 -2.66 15.15 -12.11
C PRO A 155 -3.22 14.71 -10.75
N HIS A 156 -2.53 15.09 -9.68
CA HIS A 156 -2.90 14.74 -8.30
C HIS A 156 -3.38 15.97 -7.52
N GLU A 157 -4.11 15.72 -6.44
CA GLU A 157 -4.41 16.78 -5.47
C GLU A 157 -3.12 17.29 -4.82
N PRO A 158 -2.99 18.60 -4.52
CA PRO A 158 -1.84 19.13 -3.80
C PRO A 158 -1.67 18.49 -2.43
N MET A 159 -0.50 17.93 -2.16
CA MET A 159 -0.22 17.25 -0.90
C MET A 159 0.08 18.20 0.26
N ASN A 160 0.16 19.52 0.04
CA ASN A 160 0.29 20.53 1.09
C ASN A 160 -1.04 21.01 1.69
N SER A 161 -2.19 20.43 1.33
CA SER A 161 -3.45 20.92 1.87
C SER A 161 -3.60 20.60 3.38
N PRO A 162 -4.27 21.44 4.19
CA PRO A 162 -4.51 21.13 5.61
C PRO A 162 -5.35 19.87 5.86
N ARG A 163 -6.05 19.36 4.83
CA ARG A 163 -6.77 18.08 4.87
C ARG A 163 -5.86 16.91 4.51
N HIS A 164 -4.72 17.18 3.89
CA HIS A 164 -3.82 16.14 3.46
C HIS A 164 -3.14 15.50 4.67
N CYS A 165 -3.02 14.16 4.67
CA CYS A 165 -2.52 13.48 5.85
C CYS A 165 -1.04 13.83 6.11
N CYS A 166 -0.26 14.32 5.15
CA CYS A 166 1.13 14.69 5.35
C CYS A 166 1.63 15.77 4.34
N PRO A 167 2.33 16.84 4.70
CA PRO A 167 2.65 17.91 3.73
C PRO A 167 3.96 17.65 2.96
N GLY A 168 3.93 16.97 1.82
CA GLY A 168 5.16 16.58 1.09
C GLY A 168 5.35 17.04 -0.38
N GLN A 169 4.30 17.18 -1.20
CA GLN A 169 4.44 17.12 -2.68
C GLN A 169 3.42 18.01 -3.42
N ASN A 170 3.86 18.98 -4.25
CA ASN A 170 2.97 19.90 -4.97
C ASN A 170 3.46 20.40 -6.35
N ASP A 171 4.45 19.76 -6.97
CA ASP A 171 4.94 20.18 -8.29
C ASP A 171 5.15 19.02 -9.27
N VAL A 172 5.17 19.30 -10.58
CA VAL A 172 5.34 18.29 -11.65
C VAL A 172 6.68 17.51 -11.54
N GLY A 173 7.58 17.92 -10.63
CA GLY A 173 8.80 17.20 -10.31
C GLY A 173 8.59 16.05 -9.33
N ASP A 174 7.41 15.92 -8.72
CA ASP A 174 7.06 14.93 -7.70
C ASP A 174 6.07 13.83 -8.14
N ASP A 175 5.77 13.79 -9.43
CA ASP A 175 4.92 12.77 -10.04
C ASP A 175 5.36 11.33 -9.72
N GLY A 176 4.38 10.49 -9.37
CA GLY A 176 4.55 9.11 -8.94
C GLY A 176 3.75 8.11 -9.77
N TYR A 177 4.03 8.06 -11.07
CA TYR A 177 3.56 6.95 -11.91
C TYR A 177 4.15 5.61 -11.44
N TYR A 178 3.72 4.49 -12.01
CA TYR A 178 4.47 3.25 -11.87
C TYR A 178 5.82 3.37 -12.62
N PRO A 179 6.97 3.01 -12.02
CA PRO A 179 7.16 2.33 -10.73
C PRO A 179 7.51 3.25 -9.53
N GLU A 180 7.46 4.55 -9.67
CA GLU A 180 7.92 5.51 -8.66
C GLU A 180 7.28 5.30 -7.28
N SER A 181 5.95 5.16 -7.22
CA SER A 181 5.25 4.96 -5.95
C SER A 181 5.62 3.63 -5.26
N LYS A 182 5.92 2.57 -6.02
CA LYS A 182 6.36 1.29 -5.44
C LYS A 182 7.77 1.39 -4.82
N ASP A 183 8.63 2.24 -5.36
CA ASP A 183 9.98 2.45 -4.82
C ASP A 183 9.91 3.26 -3.51
N ASP A 184 9.00 4.24 -3.47
CA ASP A 184 8.70 5.02 -2.26
C ASP A 184 8.15 4.09 -1.16
N MET A 185 7.27 3.16 -1.54
CA MET A 185 6.82 2.08 -0.67
C MET A 185 8.02 1.26 -0.15
N ALA A 186 8.88 0.70 -1.01
CA ALA A 186 10.02 -0.09 -0.53
C ALA A 186 10.90 0.70 0.47
N MET A 187 11.11 1.99 0.22
CA MET A 187 11.83 2.89 1.13
C MET A 187 11.15 3.01 2.50
N ALA A 188 9.82 3.16 2.54
CA ALA A 188 9.08 3.21 3.81
C ALA A 188 9.21 1.93 4.64
N VAL A 189 9.28 0.74 4.01
CA VAL A 189 9.51 -0.53 4.75
C VAL A 189 10.87 -0.51 5.42
N ARG A 190 11.92 -0.15 4.66
CA ARG A 190 13.30 -0.09 5.17
C ARG A 190 13.43 0.89 6.32
N ALA A 191 12.82 2.08 6.18
CA ALA A 191 12.83 3.09 7.21
C ALA A 191 12.09 2.62 8.47
N ALA A 192 10.93 1.96 8.33
CA ALA A 192 10.19 1.42 9.47
C ALA A 192 10.95 0.29 10.17
N ARG A 193 11.62 -0.60 9.43
CA ARG A 193 12.48 -1.65 10.02
C ARG A 193 13.65 -1.09 10.80
N ALA A 194 14.20 0.05 10.36
CA ALA A 194 15.30 0.73 11.03
C ALA A 194 14.86 1.62 12.20
N ASP A 195 13.55 1.86 12.36
CA ASP A 195 13.03 2.71 13.42
C ASP A 195 13.28 2.07 14.80
N PRO A 196 13.86 2.79 15.78
CA PRO A 196 14.15 2.24 17.11
C PRO A 196 12.90 1.85 17.91
N ARG A 197 11.72 2.35 17.53
CA ARG A 197 10.42 1.95 18.10
C ARG A 197 9.90 0.67 17.45
N CYS A 198 10.45 0.25 16.31
CA CYS A 198 10.12 -0.99 15.65
C CYS A 198 10.98 -2.15 16.18
N ASN A 199 10.38 -3.33 16.36
CA ASN A 199 11.11 -4.55 16.73
C ASN A 199 11.66 -5.34 15.51
N GLY A 200 11.70 -4.70 14.34
CA GLY A 200 12.15 -5.27 13.07
C GLY A 200 11.07 -5.95 12.23
N LYS A 201 9.87 -6.21 12.79
CA LYS A 201 8.72 -6.73 12.04
C LYS A 201 7.91 -5.60 11.43
N VAL A 202 7.68 -5.66 10.12
CA VAL A 202 6.94 -4.62 9.39
C VAL A 202 5.86 -5.24 8.52
N GLY A 203 4.62 -4.85 8.77
CA GLY A 203 3.49 -5.18 7.93
C GLY A 203 2.87 -3.96 7.27
N ARG A 204 1.89 -4.20 6.39
CA ARG A 204 1.11 -3.13 5.75
C ARG A 204 -0.37 -3.40 5.73
N ILE A 205 -1.13 -2.32 5.77
CA ILE A 205 -2.54 -2.30 5.42
C ILE A 205 -2.82 -1.18 4.43
N GLY A 206 -3.68 -1.43 3.44
CA GLY A 206 -4.14 -0.41 2.51
C GLY A 206 -5.54 -0.70 2.00
N GLY A 207 -6.26 0.37 1.66
CA GLY A 207 -7.57 0.33 1.03
C GLY A 207 -7.51 0.82 -0.40
N SER A 208 -8.38 0.32 -1.29
CA SER A 208 -8.48 0.78 -2.68
C SER A 208 -7.12 0.71 -3.38
N SER A 209 -6.67 1.81 -4.02
CA SER A 209 -5.33 1.96 -4.59
C SER A 209 -4.19 1.66 -3.61
N GLY A 210 -4.34 2.02 -2.33
CA GLY A 210 -3.37 1.65 -1.30
C GLY A 210 -3.35 0.15 -1.05
N GLY A 211 -4.51 -0.51 -1.08
CA GLY A 211 -4.63 -1.96 -1.06
C GLY A 211 -3.94 -2.61 -2.27
N SER A 212 -4.04 -2.01 -3.45
CA SER A 212 -3.34 -2.46 -4.66
C SER A 212 -1.81 -2.36 -4.50
N LEU A 213 -1.30 -1.25 -3.95
CA LEU A 213 0.14 -1.09 -3.66
C LEU A 213 0.61 -2.08 -2.58
N VAL A 214 -0.21 -2.37 -1.58
CA VAL A 214 0.06 -3.40 -0.56
C VAL A 214 0.11 -4.79 -1.20
N SER A 215 -0.83 -5.10 -2.09
CA SER A 215 -0.86 -6.36 -2.83
C SER A 215 0.39 -6.53 -3.68
N TYR A 216 0.80 -5.48 -4.40
CA TYR A 216 2.04 -5.48 -5.18
C TYR A 216 3.27 -5.76 -4.30
N ALA A 217 3.38 -5.06 -3.16
CA ALA A 217 4.50 -5.23 -2.23
C ALA A 217 4.52 -6.63 -1.60
N ALA A 218 3.35 -7.22 -1.33
CA ALA A 218 3.23 -8.59 -0.84
C ALA A 218 3.78 -9.61 -1.86
N CYS A 219 3.57 -9.33 -3.15
CA CYS A 219 4.02 -10.19 -4.24
C CYS A 219 5.52 -10.05 -4.58
N THR A 220 6.10 -8.87 -4.41
CA THR A 220 7.37 -8.51 -5.06
C THR A 220 8.52 -8.19 -4.11
N GLY A 221 8.26 -8.10 -2.80
CA GLY A 221 9.29 -7.73 -1.83
C GLY A 221 10.46 -8.71 -1.76
N THR A 222 11.63 -8.21 -1.39
CA THR A 222 12.87 -8.99 -1.26
C THR A 222 13.14 -9.35 0.21
N ALA A 223 13.35 -10.64 0.49
CA ALA A 223 13.60 -11.14 1.84
C ALA A 223 14.83 -10.47 2.47
N GLY A 224 14.68 -10.00 3.71
CA GLY A 224 15.74 -9.27 4.42
C GLY A 224 15.91 -7.81 4.00
N ASP A 225 15.12 -7.33 3.04
CA ASP A 225 15.10 -5.94 2.60
C ASP A 225 13.71 -5.32 2.80
N ASP A 226 12.87 -5.31 1.76
CA ASP A 226 11.54 -4.69 1.74
C ASP A 226 10.39 -5.70 1.73
N MET A 227 10.67 -7.01 1.74
CA MET A 227 9.63 -8.04 1.92
C MET A 227 8.93 -7.83 3.26
N LEU A 228 7.62 -7.70 3.21
CA LEU A 228 6.76 -7.53 4.38
C LEU A 228 6.70 -8.80 5.22
N ASP A 229 6.44 -8.62 6.50
CA ASP A 229 6.15 -9.70 7.43
C ASP A 229 4.66 -10.10 7.39
N ALA A 230 3.78 -9.18 7.01
CA ALA A 230 2.35 -9.40 6.82
C ALA A 230 1.74 -8.28 5.94
N ALA A 231 0.76 -8.61 5.11
CA ALA A 231 0.08 -7.65 4.24
C ALA A 231 -1.44 -7.82 4.28
N VAL A 232 -2.17 -6.72 4.40
CA VAL A 232 -3.64 -6.68 4.37
C VAL A 232 -4.09 -5.70 3.29
N ALA A 233 -4.87 -6.18 2.33
CA ALA A 233 -5.40 -5.37 1.24
C ALA A 233 -6.93 -5.37 1.26
N LEU A 234 -7.51 -4.18 1.41
CA LEU A 234 -8.96 -3.96 1.40
C LEU A 234 -9.36 -3.39 0.03
N SER A 235 -10.24 -4.08 -0.69
CA SER A 235 -10.70 -3.71 -2.04
C SER A 235 -9.56 -3.39 -3.03
N PRO A 236 -8.51 -4.22 -3.13
CA PRO A 236 -7.42 -3.94 -4.06
C PRO A 236 -7.85 -4.11 -5.51
N ALA A 237 -7.24 -3.34 -6.40
CA ALA A 237 -7.07 -3.71 -7.79
C ALA A 237 -5.85 -4.64 -7.89
N THR A 238 -5.99 -5.76 -8.57
CA THR A 238 -4.99 -6.85 -8.60
C THR A 238 -4.54 -7.19 -10.02
N ASP A 239 -5.39 -6.95 -11.02
CA ASP A 239 -5.11 -7.09 -12.44
C ASP A 239 -5.54 -5.83 -13.21
N TYR A 240 -4.57 -4.98 -13.57
CA TYR A 240 -4.81 -3.76 -14.34
C TYR A 240 -4.88 -4.03 -15.85
N HIS A 241 -4.51 -5.24 -16.28
CA HIS A 241 -4.51 -5.71 -17.66
C HIS A 241 -5.82 -6.42 -18.03
N ASP A 242 -6.67 -6.74 -17.05
CA ASP A 242 -7.94 -7.44 -17.26
C ASP A 242 -8.87 -6.71 -18.26
N PRO A 243 -9.17 -7.30 -19.43
CA PRO A 243 -9.96 -6.63 -20.46
C PRO A 243 -11.40 -6.36 -20.05
N ASP A 244 -11.99 -7.17 -19.18
CA ASP A 244 -13.38 -6.98 -18.72
C ASP A 244 -13.45 -5.77 -17.76
N SER A 245 -12.53 -5.69 -16.80
CA SER A 245 -12.38 -4.55 -15.88
C SER A 245 -12.09 -3.25 -16.61
N LEU A 246 -11.24 -3.29 -17.65
CA LEU A 246 -10.92 -2.12 -18.47
C LEU A 246 -12.08 -1.68 -19.37
N ALA A 247 -12.95 -2.61 -19.77
CA ALA A 247 -14.11 -2.34 -20.61
C ALA A 247 -15.39 -2.01 -19.81
N ASP A 248 -15.39 -2.15 -18.48
CA ASP A 248 -16.56 -1.93 -17.64
C ASP A 248 -17.00 -0.45 -17.65
N ARG A 249 -18.03 -0.18 -18.46
CA ARG A 249 -18.65 1.15 -18.55
C ARG A 249 -19.51 1.53 -17.35
N GLN A 250 -19.88 0.57 -16.51
CA GLN A 250 -20.61 0.85 -15.27
C GLN A 250 -19.66 1.32 -14.16
N ARG A 251 -18.39 0.91 -14.22
CA ARG A 251 -17.32 1.31 -13.28
C ARG A 251 -16.11 1.95 -13.99
N PRO A 252 -16.31 3.07 -14.72
CA PRO A 252 -15.26 3.66 -15.55
C PRO A 252 -14.04 4.15 -14.75
N ASN A 253 -14.20 4.39 -13.45
CA ASN A 253 -13.15 4.88 -12.58
C ASN A 253 -11.96 3.91 -12.48
N PHE A 254 -12.19 2.61 -12.62
CA PHE A 254 -11.11 1.63 -12.60
C PHE A 254 -10.12 1.88 -13.74
N ALA A 255 -10.59 1.83 -14.98
CA ALA A 255 -9.77 2.04 -16.17
C ALA A 255 -9.07 3.40 -16.14
N ILE A 256 -9.78 4.45 -15.72
CA ILE A 256 -9.21 5.80 -15.58
C ILE A 256 -8.07 5.82 -14.56
N ALA A 257 -8.26 5.20 -13.39
CA ALA A 257 -7.26 5.22 -12.34
C ALA A 257 -6.01 4.42 -12.71
N VAL A 258 -6.16 3.20 -13.23
CA VAL A 258 -5.01 2.32 -13.51
C VAL A 258 -4.21 2.80 -14.72
N THR A 259 -4.87 3.25 -15.80
CA THR A 259 -4.18 3.77 -16.99
C THR A 259 -3.48 5.10 -16.70
N ASN A 260 -4.06 5.95 -15.85
CA ASN A 260 -3.38 7.13 -15.34
C ASN A 260 -2.18 6.72 -14.48
N TYR A 261 -2.34 5.81 -13.52
CA TYR A 261 -1.24 5.40 -12.65
C TYR A 261 -0.03 4.84 -13.40
N VAL A 262 -0.22 4.10 -14.49
CA VAL A 262 0.88 3.54 -15.29
C VAL A 262 1.33 4.42 -16.46
N ASP A 263 0.74 5.60 -16.63
CA ASP A 263 0.91 6.50 -17.78
C ASP A 263 0.79 5.78 -19.14
N SER A 264 -0.18 4.86 -19.24
CA SER A 264 -0.32 4.02 -20.43
C SER A 264 -1.69 3.36 -20.50
N THR A 265 -2.16 3.15 -21.72
CA THR A 265 -3.32 2.29 -22.02
C THR A 265 -2.91 0.96 -22.63
N ASP A 266 -1.61 0.65 -22.63
CA ASP A 266 -1.07 -0.57 -23.22
C ASP A 266 -1.36 -1.78 -22.32
N ALA A 267 -2.45 -2.45 -22.69
CA ALA A 267 -2.94 -3.70 -22.15
C ALA A 267 -2.43 -4.89 -23.00
N SER A 268 -1.14 -4.90 -23.33
CA SER A 268 -0.48 -6.07 -23.92
C SER A 268 0.26 -6.88 -22.85
N ASP A 269 0.45 -8.17 -23.11
CA ASP A 269 1.27 -9.03 -22.25
C ASP A 269 2.70 -8.46 -22.09
N GLY A 270 3.12 -8.22 -20.84
CA GLY A 270 4.39 -7.56 -20.52
C GLY A 270 4.39 -6.05 -20.70
N GLY A 271 3.25 -5.43 -21.02
CA GLY A 271 3.06 -3.97 -21.06
C GLY A 271 2.98 -3.34 -19.66
N PRO A 272 2.90 -2.00 -19.54
CA PRO A 272 2.91 -1.29 -18.26
C PRO A 272 1.76 -1.66 -17.31
N LEU A 273 0.54 -1.82 -17.83
CA LEU A 273 -0.60 -2.27 -17.01
C LEU A 273 -0.30 -3.65 -16.41
N ASP A 274 0.22 -4.54 -17.23
CA ASP A 274 0.57 -5.89 -16.86
C ASP A 274 1.70 -5.93 -15.81
N MET A 275 2.78 -5.17 -16.04
CA MET A 275 3.91 -5.06 -15.13
C MET A 275 3.56 -4.44 -13.77
N ALA A 276 2.53 -3.60 -13.72
CA ALA A 276 2.06 -2.98 -12.49
C ALA A 276 1.02 -3.82 -11.75
N SER A 277 0.57 -4.94 -12.32
CA SER A 277 -0.50 -5.76 -11.78
C SER A 277 0.00 -6.77 -10.73
N PRO A 278 -0.47 -6.72 -9.47
CA PRO A 278 -0.06 -7.66 -8.41
C PRO A 278 -0.17 -9.14 -8.79
N TYR A 279 -1.21 -9.55 -9.51
CA TYR A 279 -1.47 -10.97 -9.81
C TYR A 279 -0.32 -11.64 -10.59
N ARG A 280 0.45 -10.87 -11.39
CA ARG A 280 1.57 -11.38 -12.19
C ARG A 280 2.73 -11.90 -11.37
N PHE A 281 2.82 -11.47 -10.12
CA PHE A 281 3.93 -11.76 -9.23
C PHE A 281 3.55 -12.76 -8.13
N VAL A 282 2.37 -13.37 -8.24
CA VAL A 282 1.89 -14.34 -7.26
C VAL A 282 2.77 -15.59 -7.29
N THR A 283 3.40 -15.88 -6.16
CA THR A 283 4.25 -17.06 -5.96
C THR A 283 4.14 -17.55 -4.51
N THR A 284 4.62 -18.76 -4.23
CA THR A 284 4.70 -19.27 -2.85
C THR A 284 5.71 -18.53 -1.97
N SER A 285 6.50 -17.60 -2.54
CA SER A 285 7.48 -16.79 -1.79
C SER A 285 6.91 -15.47 -1.26
N MET A 286 5.62 -15.22 -1.49
CA MET A 286 4.92 -14.04 -0.97
C MET A 286 4.91 -14.00 0.55
N CYS A 287 4.85 -12.78 1.10
CA CYS A 287 4.55 -12.63 2.52
C CYS A 287 3.14 -13.14 2.85
N PRO A 288 2.84 -13.45 4.12
CA PRO A 288 1.47 -13.70 4.55
C PRO A 288 0.53 -12.58 4.10
N TYR A 289 -0.59 -12.94 3.49
CA TYR A 289 -1.45 -11.99 2.78
C TYR A 289 -2.92 -12.17 3.16
N PHE A 290 -3.60 -11.07 3.49
CA PHE A 290 -5.05 -11.08 3.73
C PHE A 290 -5.72 -10.13 2.75
N ILE A 291 -6.54 -10.69 1.85
CA ILE A 291 -7.36 -9.94 0.91
C ILE A 291 -8.81 -9.87 1.38
N VAL A 292 -9.35 -8.66 1.37
CA VAL A 292 -10.76 -8.40 1.69
C VAL A 292 -11.41 -7.71 0.49
N GLY A 293 -12.59 -8.19 0.10
CA GLY A 293 -13.44 -7.56 -0.91
C GLY A 293 -14.87 -7.39 -0.40
N ALA A 294 -15.68 -6.62 -1.13
CA ALA A 294 -17.11 -6.50 -0.89
C ALA A 294 -17.90 -6.78 -2.18
N ASP A 295 -19.05 -7.44 -2.07
CA ASP A 295 -19.82 -7.92 -3.23
C ASP A 295 -20.57 -6.81 -4.00
N MET A 296 -20.80 -5.65 -3.37
CA MET A 296 -21.37 -4.45 -4.00
C MET A 296 -20.37 -3.29 -4.00
N ASP A 297 -19.08 -3.61 -4.07
CA ASP A 297 -18.02 -2.63 -4.22
C ASP A 297 -18.11 -1.91 -5.60
N THR A 298 -17.57 -0.70 -5.62
CA THR A 298 -17.28 0.09 -6.81
C THR A 298 -16.09 -0.43 -7.62
N MET A 299 -15.33 -1.39 -7.09
CA MET A 299 -14.33 -2.16 -7.85
C MET A 299 -14.98 -3.15 -8.81
N PRO A 300 -14.34 -3.44 -9.97
CA PRO A 300 -14.75 -4.57 -10.80
C PRO A 300 -14.72 -5.86 -9.97
N LEU A 301 -15.80 -6.63 -10.04
CA LEU A 301 -16.06 -7.74 -9.11
C LEU A 301 -15.07 -8.89 -9.31
N GLU A 302 -14.62 -9.08 -10.54
CA GLU A 302 -13.69 -10.10 -11.04
C GLU A 302 -12.30 -10.02 -10.39
N GLN A 303 -11.85 -8.82 -10.02
CA GLN A 303 -10.52 -8.59 -9.42
C GLN A 303 -10.28 -9.43 -8.15
N TYR A 304 -11.32 -9.60 -7.33
CA TYR A 304 -11.24 -10.37 -6.09
C TYR A 304 -11.10 -11.88 -6.36
N PRO A 305 -12.08 -12.57 -6.99
CA PRO A 305 -11.99 -14.00 -7.25
C PRO A 305 -10.81 -14.37 -8.17
N ASP A 306 -10.37 -13.50 -9.08
CA ASP A 306 -9.21 -13.77 -9.94
C ASP A 306 -7.90 -13.80 -9.16
N MET A 307 -7.74 -12.88 -8.19
CA MET A 307 -6.59 -12.93 -7.29
C MET A 307 -6.60 -14.19 -6.43
N ILE A 308 -7.75 -14.62 -5.92
CA ILE A 308 -7.86 -15.89 -5.18
C ILE A 308 -7.48 -17.07 -6.06
N ALA A 309 -8.00 -17.13 -7.28
CA ALA A 309 -7.68 -18.17 -8.24
C ALA A 309 -6.16 -18.20 -8.56
N ALA A 310 -5.51 -17.04 -8.68
CA ALA A 310 -4.07 -16.93 -8.88
C ALA A 310 -3.28 -17.46 -7.67
N LEU A 311 -3.69 -17.10 -6.44
CA LEU A 311 -3.09 -17.60 -5.20
C LEU A 311 -3.19 -19.13 -5.09
N ASP A 312 -4.38 -19.68 -5.35
CA ASP A 312 -4.63 -21.13 -5.34
C ASP A 312 -3.82 -21.84 -6.42
N ALA A 313 -3.80 -21.31 -7.65
CA ALA A 313 -3.06 -21.88 -8.77
C ALA A 313 -1.55 -21.90 -8.53
N ALA A 314 -1.02 -20.88 -7.85
CA ALA A 314 0.39 -20.82 -7.46
C ALA A 314 0.72 -21.68 -6.23
N GLY A 315 -0.29 -22.24 -5.53
CA GLY A 315 -0.11 -23.05 -4.34
C GLY A 315 0.26 -22.22 -3.09
N VAL A 316 -0.15 -20.96 -3.03
CA VAL A 316 0.06 -20.10 -1.86
C VAL A 316 -0.84 -20.59 -0.73
N THR A 317 -0.25 -20.92 0.43
CA THR A 317 -1.00 -21.45 1.59
C THR A 317 -1.08 -20.48 2.76
N ASN A 318 -0.30 -19.40 2.74
CA ASN A 318 -0.20 -18.39 3.77
C ASN A 318 -1.07 -17.16 3.44
N TYR A 319 -2.30 -17.38 2.98
CA TYR A 319 -3.23 -16.28 2.73
C TYR A 319 -4.58 -16.49 3.44
N GLN A 320 -5.26 -15.38 3.71
CA GLN A 320 -6.65 -15.33 4.14
C GLN A 320 -7.47 -14.52 3.12
N ALA A 321 -8.73 -14.87 2.97
CA ALA A 321 -9.63 -14.22 2.04
C ALA A 321 -11.00 -14.02 2.69
N LEU A 322 -11.51 -12.79 2.67
CA LEU A 322 -12.85 -12.45 3.16
C LEU A 322 -13.62 -11.67 2.11
N LEU A 323 -14.82 -12.14 1.76
CA LEU A 323 -15.75 -11.41 0.90
C LEU A 323 -16.94 -10.97 1.74
N LEU A 324 -17.11 -9.66 1.90
CA LEU A 324 -18.22 -9.07 2.62
C LEU A 324 -19.49 -9.13 1.76
N ALA A 325 -20.50 -9.83 2.27
CA ALA A 325 -21.79 -9.94 1.61
C ALA A 325 -22.68 -8.72 1.92
N ASN A 326 -23.50 -8.32 0.95
CA ASN A 326 -24.42 -7.20 1.02
C ASN A 326 -23.76 -5.87 1.48
N THR A 327 -22.50 -5.63 1.10
CA THR A 327 -21.73 -4.46 1.54
C THR A 327 -21.42 -3.52 0.38
N HIS A 328 -21.89 -2.27 0.48
CA HIS A 328 -21.62 -1.20 -0.50
C HIS A 328 -20.35 -0.40 -0.19
N GLY A 329 -19.61 -0.76 0.86
CA GLY A 329 -18.39 -0.07 1.26
C GLY A 329 -17.22 -0.41 0.34
N HIS A 330 -16.28 0.53 0.21
CA HIS A 330 -15.04 0.38 -0.54
C HIS A 330 -13.83 0.64 0.38
N GLY A 331 -12.86 -0.29 0.37
CA GLY A 331 -11.65 -0.22 1.17
C GLY A 331 -11.89 0.11 2.65
N PHE A 332 -11.34 1.20 3.16
CA PHE A 332 -11.46 1.54 4.58
C PHE A 332 -12.86 1.98 5.03
N GLN A 333 -13.80 2.20 4.11
CA GLN A 333 -15.20 2.50 4.47
C GLN A 333 -15.88 1.38 5.27
N TYR A 334 -15.41 0.14 5.12
CA TYR A 334 -15.88 -1.01 5.91
C TYR A 334 -14.90 -1.41 7.02
N TRP A 335 -13.94 -0.56 7.40
CA TRP A 335 -12.94 -0.84 8.44
C TRP A 335 -13.58 -1.38 9.73
N SER A 336 -14.66 -0.77 10.20
CA SER A 336 -15.37 -1.18 11.42
C SER A 336 -15.93 -2.62 11.37
N GLN A 337 -16.13 -3.19 10.18
CA GLN A 337 -16.61 -4.55 9.99
C GLN A 337 -15.49 -5.58 10.01
N VAL A 338 -14.26 -5.18 9.66
CA VAL A 338 -13.12 -6.09 9.40
C VAL A 338 -11.96 -5.89 10.36
N LYS A 339 -11.99 -4.84 11.17
CA LYS A 339 -10.95 -4.47 12.13
C LYS A 339 -10.49 -5.64 12.98
N ASP A 340 -11.41 -6.38 13.58
CA ASP A 340 -11.07 -7.48 14.49
C ASP A 340 -10.37 -8.63 13.76
N ASP A 341 -10.83 -8.98 12.55
CA ASP A 341 -10.19 -10.00 11.70
C ASP A 341 -8.79 -9.55 11.26
N VAL A 342 -8.63 -8.28 10.90
CA VAL A 342 -7.33 -7.69 10.52
C VAL A 342 -6.36 -7.71 11.69
N LEU A 343 -6.79 -7.28 12.88
CA LEU A 343 -5.95 -7.28 14.07
C LEU A 343 -5.53 -8.71 14.45
N SER A 344 -6.47 -9.66 14.38
CA SER A 344 -6.22 -11.09 14.59
C SER A 344 -5.19 -11.64 13.58
N PHE A 345 -5.32 -11.28 12.31
CA PHE A 345 -4.37 -11.67 11.27
C PHE A 345 -2.95 -11.17 11.57
N PHE A 346 -2.79 -9.88 11.90
CA PHE A 346 -1.47 -9.34 12.24
C PHE A 346 -0.89 -9.95 13.51
N GLU A 347 -1.72 -10.10 14.56
CA GLU A 347 -1.28 -10.66 15.84
C GLU A 347 -0.75 -12.08 15.65
N THR A 348 -1.53 -12.94 14.99
CA THR A 348 -1.17 -14.34 14.75
C THR A 348 0.03 -14.46 13.83
N THR A 349 0.09 -13.67 12.77
CA THR A 349 1.20 -13.70 11.80
C THR A 349 2.51 -13.26 12.44
N PHE A 350 2.52 -12.12 13.13
CA PHE A 350 3.72 -11.66 13.81
C PHE A 350 4.12 -12.56 14.97
N ALA A 351 3.18 -13.16 15.70
CA ALA A 351 3.52 -14.11 16.77
C ALA A 351 4.17 -15.40 16.23
N ALA A 352 3.76 -15.87 15.05
CA ALA A 352 4.30 -17.09 14.43
C ALA A 352 5.74 -16.91 13.89
N GLN A 353 6.13 -15.70 13.55
CA GLN A 353 7.47 -15.42 13.03
C GLN A 353 8.51 -15.30 14.16
N PRO A 354 9.74 -15.82 13.96
CA PRO A 354 10.81 -15.60 14.92
C PRO A 354 11.06 -14.10 15.08
N THR A 355 11.31 -13.64 16.30
CA THR A 355 11.79 -12.27 16.51
C THR A 355 13.11 -12.13 15.75
N PRO A 356 13.23 -11.19 14.81
CA PRO A 356 14.51 -10.97 14.13
C PRO A 356 15.55 -10.73 15.23
N THR A 357 16.56 -11.59 15.27
CA THR A 357 17.68 -11.39 16.19
C THR A 357 18.31 -10.06 15.77
N PRO A 358 18.40 -9.05 16.65
CA PRO A 358 19.11 -7.84 16.29
C PRO A 358 20.51 -8.28 15.90
N THR A 359 20.85 -8.13 14.62
CA THR A 359 22.23 -8.25 14.18
C THR A 359 22.98 -7.25 15.03
N ALA A 360 23.80 -7.75 15.96
CA ALA A 360 24.54 -6.88 16.85
C ALA A 360 25.30 -5.90 15.98
N SER A 361 24.93 -4.63 16.07
CA SER A 361 25.77 -3.55 15.57
C SER A 361 27.17 -3.80 16.14
N PRO A 362 28.23 -3.84 15.31
CA PRO A 362 29.52 -4.34 15.75
C PRO A 362 29.95 -3.59 17.01
N ARG A 363 30.10 -4.36 18.09
CA ARG A 363 30.53 -3.87 19.40
C ARG A 363 31.82 -3.07 19.23
N PRO A 364 31.88 -1.78 19.63
CA PRO A 364 33.12 -1.03 19.55
C PRO A 364 34.12 -1.61 20.56
N THR A 365 35.28 -2.04 20.05
CA THR A 365 36.43 -2.46 20.86
C THR A 365 36.93 -1.27 21.69
N PRO A 366 37.23 -1.42 23.00
CA PRO A 366 37.72 -0.30 23.80
C PRO A 366 39.10 0.14 23.28
N THR A 367 39.23 1.41 22.91
CA THR A 367 40.49 2.04 22.50
C THR A 367 41.04 2.90 23.65
N PRO A 368 42.35 2.87 23.96
CA PRO A 368 42.94 3.73 24.97
C PRO A 368 42.91 5.22 24.56
N SER A 369 42.82 6.10 25.56
CA SER A 369 42.80 7.58 25.47
C SER A 369 44.20 8.18 25.16
N PRO A 370 44.38 9.44 24.66
CA PRO A 370 43.41 10.46 24.18
C PRO A 370 43.69 11.06 22.77
N THR A 371 42.63 11.62 22.17
CA THR A 371 42.51 12.78 21.24
C THR A 371 43.35 12.90 19.95
N ALA A 372 42.66 12.70 18.81
CA ALA A 372 42.61 13.64 17.67
C ALA A 372 41.30 13.39 16.89
N THR A 373 40.64 14.45 16.42
CA THR A 373 39.38 14.43 15.65
C THR A 373 39.40 13.38 14.54
N PRO A 374 38.39 12.48 14.41
CA PRO A 374 38.43 11.44 13.39
C PRO A 374 38.34 12.04 12.00
N THR A 375 39.37 11.80 11.20
CA THR A 375 39.33 11.95 9.74
C THR A 375 38.31 10.98 9.17
N ALA A 376 37.43 11.46 8.29
CA ALA A 376 36.40 10.65 7.63
C ALA A 376 36.99 9.38 7.01
N THR A 377 36.39 8.22 7.30
CA THR A 377 36.69 6.96 6.62
C THR A 377 36.39 7.12 5.13
N PRO A 378 37.34 6.83 4.21
CA PRO A 378 37.06 6.93 2.78
C PRO A 378 35.97 5.93 2.40
N THR A 379 34.87 6.44 1.85
CA THR A 379 33.82 5.65 1.20
C THR A 379 34.47 4.74 0.15
N PRO A 380 34.14 3.44 0.08
CA PRO A 380 34.70 2.56 -0.95
C PRO A 380 34.39 3.13 -2.34
N ILE A 381 35.42 3.30 -3.16
CA ILE A 381 35.28 3.83 -4.52
C ILE A 381 34.51 2.80 -5.35
N PRO A 382 33.35 3.14 -5.95
CA PRO A 382 32.58 2.22 -6.77
C PRO A 382 33.40 1.73 -7.99
N VAL A 383 33.37 0.43 -8.25
CA VAL A 383 34.01 -0.18 -9.42
C VAL A 383 33.13 0.07 -10.64
N PRO A 384 33.61 0.76 -11.69
CA PRO A 384 32.81 1.04 -12.88
C PRO A 384 32.37 -0.25 -13.60
N PRO A 385 31.29 -0.21 -14.41
CA PRO A 385 30.79 -1.39 -15.07
C PRO A 385 31.73 -1.82 -16.21
N SER A 386 31.84 -3.13 -16.41
CA SER A 386 32.57 -3.77 -17.51
C SER A 386 31.71 -4.85 -18.15
N ILE A 387 31.64 -4.87 -19.48
CA ILE A 387 30.83 -5.84 -20.24
C ILE A 387 31.69 -7.08 -20.53
N THR A 388 31.32 -8.22 -19.93
CA THR A 388 32.00 -9.51 -20.10
C THR A 388 31.41 -10.34 -21.23
N ILE A 389 30.12 -10.15 -21.54
CA ILE A 389 29.47 -10.77 -22.70
C ILE A 389 28.73 -9.69 -23.48
N GLN A 390 29.11 -9.54 -24.74
CA GLN A 390 28.54 -8.57 -25.67
C GLN A 390 27.27 -9.10 -26.34
N PRO A 391 26.34 -8.24 -26.78
CA PRO A 391 25.19 -8.69 -27.57
C PRO A 391 25.63 -9.26 -28.91
N ASP A 392 24.89 -10.28 -29.36
CA ASP A 392 25.08 -10.97 -30.64
C ASP A 392 24.08 -10.49 -31.70
N ASN A 393 24.45 -10.62 -32.97
CA ASN A 393 23.56 -10.35 -34.09
C ASN A 393 22.40 -11.36 -34.09
N THR A 394 21.19 -10.90 -34.43
CA THR A 394 19.98 -11.72 -34.40
C THR A 394 19.26 -11.67 -35.74
N THR A 395 18.74 -12.81 -36.20
CA THR A 395 17.90 -12.91 -37.41
C THR A 395 16.54 -13.48 -37.05
N VAL A 396 15.46 -12.83 -37.48
CA VAL A 396 14.07 -13.26 -37.26
C VAL A 396 13.23 -13.00 -38.51
N ASN A 397 12.06 -13.64 -38.63
CA ASN A 397 11.10 -13.31 -39.69
C ASN A 397 10.22 -12.12 -39.29
N VAL A 398 9.61 -11.44 -40.26
CA VAL A 398 8.60 -10.40 -39.98
C VAL A 398 7.51 -10.93 -39.03
N GLY A 399 7.20 -10.18 -37.98
CA GLY A 399 6.22 -10.51 -36.94
C GLY A 399 6.81 -11.26 -35.75
N GLU A 400 8.04 -11.76 -35.83
CA GLU A 400 8.72 -12.41 -34.71
C GLU A 400 9.46 -11.41 -33.82
N ILE A 401 9.68 -11.79 -32.56
CA ILE A 401 10.40 -11.01 -31.55
C ILE A 401 11.89 -11.38 -31.56
N ALA A 402 12.77 -10.39 -31.67
CA ALA A 402 14.21 -10.57 -31.54
C ALA A 402 14.68 -10.35 -30.10
N ARG A 403 15.64 -11.16 -29.64
CA ARG A 403 16.24 -11.05 -28.31
C ARG A 403 17.70 -10.62 -28.40
N PHE A 404 18.07 -9.63 -27.59
CA PHE A 404 19.45 -9.18 -27.38
C PHE A 404 19.80 -9.30 -25.89
N LYS A 405 21.01 -9.76 -25.57
CA LYS A 405 21.46 -9.96 -24.18
C LYS A 405 22.89 -9.46 -24.00
N VAL A 406 23.15 -8.85 -22.84
CA VAL A 406 24.49 -8.46 -22.38
C VAL A 406 24.77 -9.15 -21.03
N THR A 407 26.03 -9.25 -20.65
CA THR A 407 26.43 -9.53 -19.26
C THR A 407 27.48 -8.53 -18.84
N ALA A 408 27.25 -7.87 -17.71
CA ALA A 408 28.13 -6.86 -17.17
C ALA A 408 28.41 -7.11 -15.68
N THR A 409 29.57 -6.65 -15.23
CA THR A 409 30.02 -6.71 -13.83
C THR A 409 30.39 -5.30 -13.38
N GLY A 410 30.24 -4.99 -12.10
CA GLY A 410 30.61 -3.70 -11.49
C GLY A 410 30.00 -3.59 -10.11
N THR A 411 30.27 -2.52 -9.38
CA THR A 411 29.57 -2.24 -8.12
C THR A 411 28.08 -2.08 -8.40
N ALA A 412 27.24 -2.83 -7.69
CA ALA A 412 25.78 -2.72 -7.82
C ALA A 412 25.30 -1.39 -7.19
N PRO A 413 24.16 -0.83 -7.65
CA PRO A 413 23.31 -1.33 -8.74
C PRO A 413 23.90 -1.07 -10.13
N LEU A 414 23.66 -2.00 -11.07
CA LEU A 414 23.93 -1.80 -12.50
C LEU A 414 22.63 -1.39 -13.19
N HIS A 415 22.65 -0.25 -13.87
CA HIS A 415 21.55 0.24 -14.69
C HIS A 415 21.83 -0.08 -16.16
N TYR A 416 20.81 -0.45 -16.92
CA TYR A 416 20.94 -0.72 -18.36
C TYR A 416 20.04 0.25 -19.12
N GLN A 417 20.46 0.65 -20.32
CA GLN A 417 19.64 1.39 -21.27
C GLN A 417 19.94 0.88 -22.67
N TRP A 418 19.01 0.13 -23.26
CA TRP A 418 19.15 -0.31 -24.65
C TRP A 418 18.87 0.83 -25.62
N ARG A 419 19.54 0.75 -26.77
CA ARG A 419 19.51 1.76 -27.81
C ARG A 419 19.33 1.11 -29.16
N LYS A 420 18.48 1.69 -30.00
CA LYS A 420 18.28 1.31 -31.40
C LYS A 420 18.86 2.43 -32.27
N ASN A 421 19.80 2.08 -33.14
CA ASN A 421 20.49 3.01 -34.04
C ASN A 421 21.13 4.20 -33.29
N GLY A 422 21.63 3.95 -32.07
CA GLY A 422 22.27 4.95 -31.22
C GLY A 422 21.31 5.82 -30.39
N VAL A 423 20.00 5.65 -30.54
CA VAL A 423 18.97 6.37 -29.78
C VAL A 423 18.40 5.46 -28.70
N ASP A 424 18.19 6.00 -27.50
CA ASP A 424 17.63 5.26 -26.37
C ASP A 424 16.22 4.74 -26.68
N ILE A 425 16.00 3.47 -26.37
CA ILE A 425 14.70 2.81 -26.47
C ILE A 425 13.91 3.17 -25.20
N SER A 426 12.84 3.93 -25.36
CA SER A 426 11.91 4.28 -24.28
C SER A 426 11.08 3.07 -23.84
N GLY A 427 10.47 3.13 -22.64
CA GLY A 427 9.50 2.11 -22.19
C GLY A 427 10.10 0.83 -21.59
N GLY A 428 11.14 0.93 -20.76
CA GLY A 428 11.54 -0.20 -19.90
C GLY A 428 12.62 -1.14 -20.45
N ALA A 429 13.36 -0.73 -21.49
CA ALA A 429 14.55 -1.47 -21.97
C ALA A 429 15.76 -1.30 -21.02
N ARG A 430 15.56 -1.64 -19.74
CA ARG A 430 16.45 -1.39 -18.60
C ARG A 430 17.02 -2.65 -17.95
N ASN A 431 16.87 -3.79 -18.61
CA ASN A 431 17.38 -5.09 -18.19
C ASN A 431 18.62 -5.51 -18.99
N ALA A 432 19.38 -6.47 -18.46
CA ALA A 432 20.50 -7.08 -19.18
C ALA A 432 20.06 -7.85 -20.46
N THR A 433 18.77 -8.14 -20.61
CA THR A 433 18.18 -8.71 -21.84
C THR A 433 17.08 -7.78 -22.34
N TYR A 434 17.01 -7.59 -23.66
CA TYR A 434 15.99 -6.82 -24.34
C TYR A 434 15.31 -7.68 -25.41
N PHE A 435 13.99 -7.52 -25.51
CA PHE A 435 13.16 -8.10 -26.54
C PHE A 435 12.59 -6.97 -27.40
N THR A 436 12.68 -7.10 -28.72
CA THR A 436 12.01 -6.14 -29.61
C THR A 436 10.49 -6.35 -29.55
N PRO A 437 9.68 -5.35 -29.89
CA PRO A 437 8.33 -5.61 -30.39
C PRO A 437 8.37 -6.59 -31.58
N PRO A 438 7.23 -7.17 -32.00
CA PRO A 438 7.11 -7.91 -33.25
C PRO A 438 7.74 -7.14 -34.40
N THR A 439 8.76 -7.71 -35.03
CA THR A 439 9.58 -6.99 -36.00
C THR A 439 8.81 -6.70 -37.29
N VAL A 440 9.04 -5.53 -37.87
CA VAL A 440 8.53 -5.18 -39.20
C VAL A 440 9.66 -5.14 -40.22
N ALA A 441 9.34 -5.22 -41.52
CA ALA A 441 10.37 -5.21 -42.57
C ALA A 441 11.31 -3.99 -42.52
N SER A 442 10.83 -2.84 -42.04
CA SER A 442 11.63 -1.63 -41.85
C SER A 442 12.63 -1.69 -40.70
N ASP A 443 12.55 -2.68 -39.81
CA ASP A 443 13.52 -2.88 -38.74
C ASP A 443 14.82 -3.53 -39.23
N ASN A 444 14.82 -4.11 -40.43
CA ASN A 444 15.96 -4.79 -41.00
C ASN A 444 17.20 -3.90 -41.06
N GLY A 445 18.31 -4.40 -40.51
CA GLY A 445 19.58 -3.68 -40.45
C GLY A 445 19.75 -2.77 -39.24
N SER A 446 18.73 -2.63 -38.37
CA SER A 446 18.83 -1.86 -37.12
C SER A 446 19.97 -2.37 -36.24
N LEU A 447 20.64 -1.45 -35.55
CA LEU A 447 21.75 -1.73 -34.65
C LEU A 447 21.31 -1.54 -33.20
N PHE A 448 21.49 -2.58 -32.38
CA PHE A 448 21.18 -2.57 -30.95
C PHE A 448 22.46 -2.51 -30.12
N SER A 449 22.51 -1.59 -29.16
CA SER A 449 23.57 -1.50 -28.16
C SER A 449 22.96 -1.20 -26.79
N VAL A 450 23.72 -1.41 -25.72
CA VAL A 450 23.28 -1.10 -24.35
C VAL A 450 24.34 -0.28 -23.64
N VAL A 451 23.89 0.76 -22.95
CA VAL A 451 24.70 1.50 -21.97
C VAL A 451 24.47 0.84 -20.62
N VAL A 452 25.56 0.50 -19.93
CA VAL A 452 25.53 -0.02 -18.55
C VAL A 452 26.20 1.00 -17.64
N SER A 453 25.54 1.43 -16.56
CA SER A 453 26.05 2.46 -15.65
C SER A 453 25.88 2.11 -14.17
N ASN A 454 26.76 2.67 -13.35
CA ASN A 454 26.66 2.73 -11.88
C ASN A 454 27.38 4.00 -11.37
N ASP A 455 27.50 4.15 -10.05
CA ASP A 455 28.18 5.31 -9.42
C ASP A 455 29.68 5.43 -9.76
N GLY A 456 30.29 4.38 -10.28
CA GLY A 456 31.69 4.36 -10.72
C GLY A 456 31.89 4.79 -12.17
N GLY A 457 30.84 4.80 -13.00
CA GLY A 457 30.89 5.23 -14.39
C GLY A 457 29.94 4.46 -15.31
N SER A 458 30.19 4.53 -16.61
CA SER A 458 29.39 3.81 -17.61
C SER A 458 30.24 3.19 -18.71
N VAL A 459 29.70 2.14 -19.33
CA VAL A 459 30.30 1.43 -20.46
C VAL A 459 29.22 1.16 -21.49
N ILE A 460 29.60 1.20 -22.77
CA ILE A 460 28.70 0.97 -23.90
C ILE A 460 29.09 -0.35 -24.58
N SER A 461 28.11 -1.18 -24.91
CA SER A 461 28.33 -2.42 -25.65
C SER A 461 28.72 -2.18 -27.11
N ARG A 462 29.24 -3.22 -27.77
CA ARG A 462 29.28 -3.26 -29.24
C ARG A 462 27.86 -3.24 -29.82
N ASN A 463 27.75 -2.84 -31.08
CA ASN A 463 26.49 -2.94 -31.82
C ASN A 463 26.21 -4.39 -32.25
N ALA A 464 25.00 -4.85 -32.00
CA ALA A 464 24.42 -6.07 -32.55
C ALA A 464 23.42 -5.72 -33.67
N ARG A 465 23.53 -6.38 -34.83
CA ARG A 465 22.67 -6.15 -35.99
C ARG A 465 21.44 -7.05 -35.94
N LEU A 466 20.26 -6.46 -36.16
CA LEU A 466 19.03 -7.17 -36.46
C LEU A 466 18.91 -7.42 -37.97
N THR A 467 18.61 -8.65 -38.37
CA THR A 467 18.23 -9.00 -39.74
C THR A 467 16.78 -9.49 -39.73
N VAL A 468 15.91 -8.87 -40.52
CA VAL A 468 14.51 -9.29 -40.66
C VAL A 468 14.31 -9.88 -42.06
N ARG A 469 13.70 -11.07 -42.15
CA ARG A 469 13.46 -11.79 -43.41
C ARG A 469 11.99 -11.96 -43.74
#